data_AF-A0A1Q6QLZ2-F1
#
_entry.id   AF-A0A1Q6QLZ2-F1
#
_cell.length_a   1.000
_cell.length_b   1.000
_cell.length_c   1.000
_cell.angle_alpha   90.00
_cell.angle_beta   90.00
_cell.angle_gamma   90.00
#
_symmetry.space_group_name_H-M   'P 1'
#
loop_
_entity.id
_entity.type
_entity.pdbx_description
1 polymer ?
#
loop_
_entity_poly.entity_id
_entity_poly.type
_entity_poly.pdbx_seq_one_letter_code
_entity_poly.pdbx_strand_id
1 'polypeptide(L)'
;MRYLWTEDTGAGLHFWKLANQLFFDNQLVIESKGSNQGLLDAVIDLDIKDEDKYYIAFDYVVDNQDIRNKYRMLKSITDKSEGKIVILDMICFEYLILAFDKLVEWTGTGKTDKIEIREEVLAAVENHRINLSKIDDEKTLQYIAGFKRYSTERVMKSLVGEFTQNEEWSVKGALMGECWYKDCCVSEHLDSLRCGKPEVEGGDEKMRMLIQSYEVHKIIREVIR
;
A
#
# COMPACT_ATOMS: atom_id res chain seq x y z
N MET A 1 -5.08 -7.71 -23.56
CA MET A 1 -4.46 -8.23 -22.30
C MET A 1 -4.74 -7.26 -21.15
N ARG A 2 -4.53 -7.66 -19.89
CA ARG A 2 -4.70 -6.76 -18.73
C ARG A 2 -3.37 -6.59 -18.02
N TYR A 3 -2.99 -5.34 -17.74
CA TYR A 3 -1.73 -4.98 -17.12
C TYR A 3 -1.99 -4.26 -15.81
N LEU A 4 -1.20 -4.54 -14.77
CA LEU A 4 -1.08 -3.68 -13.60
C LEU A 4 0.35 -3.16 -13.56
N TRP A 5 0.50 -1.88 -13.85
CA TRP A 5 1.78 -1.20 -13.76
C TRP A 5 1.84 -0.42 -12.46
N THR A 6 2.93 -0.61 -11.73
CA THR A 6 3.15 0.05 -10.44
C THR A 6 4.50 0.76 -10.43
N GLU A 7 4.62 1.79 -9.60
CA GLU A 7 5.92 2.32 -9.22
C GLU A 7 6.66 1.33 -8.30
N ASP A 8 5.90 0.60 -7.48
CA ASP A 8 6.39 -0.22 -6.38
C ASP A 8 7.47 -1.19 -6.82
N THR A 9 8.45 -1.37 -5.95
CA THR A 9 9.46 -2.43 -6.07
C THR A 9 9.46 -3.30 -4.82
N GLY A 10 10.19 -4.42 -4.86
CA GLY A 10 10.38 -5.27 -3.69
C GLY A 10 9.04 -5.76 -3.09
N ALA A 11 8.83 -5.50 -1.80
CA ALA A 11 7.64 -5.91 -1.05
C ALA A 11 6.32 -5.39 -1.67
N GLY A 12 6.25 -4.14 -2.13
CA GLY A 12 5.05 -3.60 -2.79
C GLY A 12 4.76 -4.32 -4.11
N LEU A 13 5.79 -4.57 -4.93
CA LEU A 13 5.63 -5.37 -6.15
C LEU A 13 5.21 -6.82 -5.83
N HIS A 14 5.76 -7.39 -4.76
CA HIS A 14 5.39 -8.73 -4.30
C HIS A 14 3.92 -8.79 -3.88
N PHE A 15 3.43 -7.79 -3.17
CA PHE A 15 2.01 -7.65 -2.82
C PHE A 15 1.10 -7.71 -4.05
N TRP A 16 1.41 -6.94 -5.10
CA TRP A 16 0.62 -6.96 -6.33
C TRP A 16 0.64 -8.32 -7.05
N LYS A 17 1.77 -9.02 -7.02
CA LYS A 17 1.89 -10.39 -7.56
C LYS A 17 1.05 -11.39 -6.77
N LEU A 18 1.06 -11.32 -5.45
CA LEU A 18 0.21 -12.16 -4.59
C LEU A 18 -1.27 -11.88 -4.83
N ALA A 19 -1.65 -10.60 -4.98
CA ALA A 19 -3.02 -10.23 -5.33
C ALA A 19 -3.45 -10.80 -6.69
N ASN A 20 -2.58 -10.72 -7.70
CA ASN A 20 -2.81 -11.32 -9.01
C ASN A 20 -3.03 -12.83 -8.93
N GLN A 21 -2.17 -13.52 -8.18
CA GLN A 21 -2.27 -14.97 -7.99
C GLN A 21 -3.57 -15.38 -7.30
N LEU A 22 -3.99 -14.67 -6.27
CA LEU A 22 -5.09 -15.09 -5.40
C LEU A 22 -6.48 -14.62 -5.85
N PHE A 23 -6.55 -13.50 -6.58
CA PHE A 23 -7.82 -12.84 -6.95
C PHE A 23 -8.05 -12.66 -8.44
N PHE A 24 -7.02 -12.86 -9.27
CA PHE A 24 -7.12 -12.65 -10.71
C PHE A 24 -6.64 -13.86 -11.53
N ASP A 25 -6.44 -15.02 -10.91
CA ASP A 25 -5.98 -16.26 -11.58
C ASP A 25 -4.74 -16.03 -12.47
N ASN A 26 -3.84 -15.13 -12.05
CA ASN A 26 -2.66 -14.69 -12.82
C ASN A 26 -2.98 -14.09 -14.21
N GLN A 27 -4.19 -13.55 -14.41
CA GLN A 27 -4.60 -12.95 -15.68
C GLN A 27 -4.06 -11.53 -15.90
N LEU A 28 -3.50 -10.88 -14.86
CA LEU A 28 -2.82 -9.60 -15.01
C LEU A 28 -1.33 -9.79 -15.27
N VAL A 29 -0.78 -8.99 -16.17
CA VAL A 29 0.68 -8.81 -16.29
C VAL A 29 1.11 -7.72 -15.31
N ILE A 30 1.80 -8.11 -14.25
CA ILE A 30 2.26 -7.20 -13.18
C ILE A 30 3.68 -6.72 -13.48
N GLU A 31 3.87 -5.41 -13.63
CA GLU A 31 5.17 -4.82 -13.92
C GLU A 31 5.47 -3.60 -13.05
N SER A 32 6.67 -3.54 -12.49
CA SER A 32 7.18 -2.33 -11.86
C SER A 32 7.86 -1.44 -12.89
N LYS A 33 7.60 -0.14 -12.79
CA LYS A 33 8.33 0.92 -13.50
C LYS A 33 9.30 1.66 -12.58
N GLY A 34 9.44 1.20 -11.34
CA GLY A 34 10.47 1.59 -10.36
C GLY A 34 10.32 2.99 -9.75
N SER A 35 9.47 3.85 -10.30
CA SER A 35 9.15 5.16 -9.76
C SER A 35 7.94 5.76 -10.45
N ASN A 36 7.32 6.77 -9.82
CA ASN A 36 6.26 7.58 -10.43
C ASN A 36 6.68 8.26 -11.75
N GLN A 37 7.96 8.58 -11.93
CA GLN A 37 8.47 9.11 -13.20
C GLN A 37 8.51 8.01 -14.27
N GLY A 38 9.12 6.87 -13.96
CA GLY A 38 9.19 5.74 -14.90
C GLY A 38 7.82 5.22 -15.30
N LEU A 39 6.84 5.27 -14.38
CA LEU A 39 5.46 4.92 -14.64
C LEU A 39 4.78 5.91 -15.61
N LEU A 40 5.00 7.21 -15.41
CA LEU A 40 4.50 8.24 -16.32
C LEU A 40 5.15 8.13 -17.71
N ASP A 41 6.47 7.94 -17.77
CA ASP A 41 7.21 7.79 -19.02
C ASP A 41 6.69 6.57 -19.81
N ALA A 42 6.49 5.44 -19.14
CA ALA A 42 5.94 4.23 -19.75
C ALA A 42 4.53 4.45 -20.33
N VAL A 43 3.70 5.29 -19.67
CA VAL A 43 2.36 5.62 -20.17
C VAL A 43 2.41 6.61 -21.34
N ILE A 44 3.36 7.55 -21.34
CA ILE A 44 3.56 8.49 -22.45
C ILE A 44 3.96 7.74 -23.73
N ASP A 45 4.84 6.76 -23.60
CA ASP A 45 5.36 5.96 -24.72
C ASP A 45 4.43 4.79 -25.10
N LEU A 46 3.26 4.67 -24.44
CA LEU A 46 2.37 3.55 -24.63
C LEU A 46 1.60 3.63 -25.95
N ASP A 47 1.85 2.66 -26.83
CA ASP A 47 1.00 2.41 -28.00
C ASP A 47 -0.15 1.48 -27.61
N ILE A 48 -1.33 2.06 -27.37
CA ILE A 48 -2.48 1.34 -26.82
C ILE A 48 -3.14 0.50 -27.91
N LYS A 49 -3.03 -0.82 -27.82
CA LYS A 49 -3.81 -1.75 -28.64
C LYS A 49 -5.27 -1.78 -28.18
N ASP A 50 -6.19 -2.03 -29.11
CA ASP A 50 -7.64 -1.93 -28.83
C ASP A 50 -8.17 -2.90 -27.77
N GLU A 51 -7.48 -4.02 -27.55
CA GLU A 51 -7.86 -5.08 -26.60
C GLU A 51 -7.10 -5.03 -25.26
N ASP A 52 -6.21 -4.05 -25.07
CA ASP A 52 -5.40 -3.91 -23.87
C ASP A 52 -6.01 -2.94 -22.85
N LYS A 53 -5.93 -3.30 -21.58
CA LYS A 53 -6.33 -2.47 -20.44
C LYS A 53 -5.21 -2.38 -19.42
N TYR A 54 -4.92 -1.15 -18.96
CA TYR A 54 -3.80 -0.83 -18.09
C TYR A 54 -4.31 -0.20 -16.79
N TYR A 55 -4.03 -0.86 -15.68
CA TYR A 55 -4.29 -0.37 -14.32
C TYR A 55 -3.00 0.21 -13.75
N ILE A 56 -3.04 1.46 -13.32
CA ILE A 56 -1.85 2.21 -12.90
C ILE A 56 -1.91 2.42 -11.38
N ALA A 57 -1.09 1.67 -10.64
CA ALA A 57 -0.84 1.88 -9.22
C ALA A 57 0.23 2.97 -9.06
N PHE A 58 -0.23 4.20 -8.89
CA PHE A 58 0.61 5.39 -8.77
C PHE A 58 0.54 5.92 -7.34
N ASP A 59 1.70 6.21 -6.74
CA ASP A 59 1.76 6.77 -5.40
C ASP A 59 1.30 8.24 -5.40
N TYR A 60 0.02 8.47 -5.08
CA TYR A 60 -0.59 9.80 -5.16
C TYR A 60 -0.39 10.62 -3.88
N VAL A 61 0.82 11.13 -3.71
CA VAL A 61 1.21 11.96 -2.56
C VAL A 61 0.93 13.43 -2.84
N VAL A 62 -0.28 13.90 -2.50
CA VAL A 62 -0.73 15.26 -2.85
C VAL A 62 0.09 16.37 -2.20
N ASP A 63 0.77 16.12 -1.09
CA ASP A 63 1.60 17.13 -0.42
C ASP A 63 2.94 17.36 -1.13
N ASN A 64 3.27 16.55 -2.15
CA ASN A 64 4.45 16.70 -2.98
C ASN A 64 4.08 17.31 -4.35
N GLN A 65 4.57 18.54 -4.61
CA GLN A 65 4.26 19.29 -5.84
C GLN A 65 4.70 18.56 -7.12
N ASP A 66 5.83 17.88 -7.09
CA ASP A 66 6.36 17.14 -8.24
C ASP A 66 5.46 15.94 -8.57
N ILE A 67 5.06 15.18 -7.55
CA ILE A 67 4.10 14.06 -7.70
C ILE A 67 2.74 14.54 -8.19
N ARG A 68 2.23 15.68 -7.68
CA ARG A 68 1.00 16.29 -8.20
C ARG A 68 1.08 16.64 -9.68
N ASN A 69 2.21 17.17 -10.14
CA ASN A 69 2.39 17.53 -11.54
C ASN A 69 2.41 16.28 -12.43
N LYS A 70 3.14 15.23 -12.02
CA LYS A 70 3.15 13.93 -12.69
C LYS A 70 1.75 13.32 -12.78
N TYR A 71 1.01 13.32 -11.67
CA TYR A 71 -0.37 12.80 -11.63
C TYR A 71 -1.30 13.57 -12.59
N ARG A 72 -1.18 14.90 -12.68
CA ARG A 72 -1.98 15.69 -13.64
C ARG A 72 -1.68 15.32 -15.10
N MET A 73 -0.41 15.09 -15.43
CA MET A 73 -0.02 14.62 -16.76
C MET A 73 -0.60 13.24 -17.05
N LEU A 74 -0.44 12.29 -16.11
CA LEU A 74 -0.99 10.94 -16.21
C LEU A 74 -2.52 10.97 -16.40
N LYS A 75 -3.22 11.81 -15.64
CA LYS A 75 -4.67 11.99 -15.76
C LYS A 75 -5.08 12.53 -17.13
N SER A 76 -4.35 13.51 -17.68
CA SER A 76 -4.61 14.04 -19.03
C SER A 76 -4.50 12.98 -20.13
N ILE A 77 -3.60 12.01 -19.97
CA ILE A 77 -3.48 10.86 -20.90
C ILE A 77 -4.64 9.89 -20.67
N THR A 78 -4.91 9.57 -19.40
CA THR A 78 -5.97 8.63 -18.99
C THR A 78 -7.35 9.10 -19.48
N ASP A 79 -7.66 10.40 -19.36
CA ASP A 79 -8.93 10.99 -19.80
C ASP A 79 -9.16 10.86 -21.32
N LYS A 80 -8.08 10.69 -22.11
CA LYS A 80 -8.13 10.48 -23.57
C LYS A 80 -8.06 9.01 -23.97
N SER A 81 -7.87 8.10 -23.02
CA SER A 81 -7.64 6.67 -23.30
C SER A 81 -8.92 5.86 -23.51
N GLU A 82 -10.09 6.50 -23.49
CA GLU A 82 -11.41 5.83 -23.60
C GLU A 82 -11.59 4.70 -22.56
N GLY A 83 -11.01 4.86 -21.37
CA GLY A 83 -11.08 3.88 -20.28
C GLY A 83 -10.11 2.69 -20.42
N LYS A 84 -9.22 2.70 -21.41
CA LYS A 84 -8.16 1.70 -21.58
C LYS A 84 -7.04 1.86 -20.54
N ILE A 85 -6.84 3.06 -20.01
CA ILE A 85 -5.96 3.32 -18.87
C ILE A 85 -6.85 3.69 -17.68
N VAL A 86 -6.58 3.11 -16.51
CA VAL A 86 -7.30 3.37 -15.27
C VAL A 86 -6.28 3.62 -14.16
N ILE A 87 -6.30 4.79 -13.54
CA ILE A 87 -5.47 5.09 -12.38
C ILE A 87 -6.17 4.56 -11.13
N LEU A 88 -5.45 3.79 -10.32
CA LEU A 88 -5.96 3.26 -9.05
C LEU A 88 -5.93 4.35 -7.97
N ASP A 89 -7.05 4.53 -7.27
CA ASP A 89 -7.27 5.60 -6.29
C ASP A 89 -6.61 5.29 -4.93
N MET A 90 -5.28 5.33 -4.86
CA MET A 90 -4.49 4.97 -3.67
C MET A 90 -3.42 6.01 -3.32
N ILE A 91 -3.06 6.08 -2.03
CA ILE A 91 -1.96 6.94 -1.54
C ILE A 91 -0.60 6.31 -1.84
N CYS A 92 -0.36 5.11 -1.32
CA CYS A 92 0.81 4.29 -1.56
C CYS A 92 0.59 2.87 -1.01
N PHE A 93 1.47 1.93 -1.32
CA PHE A 93 1.44 0.57 -0.76
C PHE A 93 1.49 0.57 0.78
N GLU A 94 2.33 1.38 1.40
CA GLU A 94 2.43 1.40 2.87
C GLU A 94 1.14 1.85 3.55
N TYR A 95 0.35 2.73 2.91
CA TYR A 95 -0.96 3.11 3.41
C TYR A 95 -1.93 1.92 3.42
N LEU A 96 -1.93 1.10 2.35
CA LEU A 96 -2.78 -0.09 2.27
C LEU A 96 -2.51 -1.07 3.42
N ILE A 97 -1.23 -1.28 3.75
CA ILE A 97 -0.86 -2.12 4.89
C ILE A 97 -1.18 -1.42 6.23
N LEU A 98 -0.89 -0.13 6.36
CA LEU A 98 -1.15 0.61 7.59
C LEU A 98 -2.64 0.65 7.93
N ALA A 99 -3.51 0.76 6.94
CA ALA A 99 -4.96 0.78 7.09
C ALA A 99 -5.59 -0.59 7.39
N PHE A 100 -4.81 -1.68 7.30
CA PHE A 100 -5.30 -3.02 7.61
C PHE A 100 -5.65 -3.15 9.09
N ASP A 101 -6.92 -3.37 9.39
CA ASP A 101 -7.49 -3.38 10.75
C ASP A 101 -6.76 -4.37 11.69
N LYS A 102 -6.27 -5.49 11.15
CA LYS A 102 -5.61 -6.56 11.92
C LYS A 102 -4.10 -6.44 12.01
N LEU A 103 -3.51 -5.37 11.47
CA LEU A 103 -2.06 -5.16 11.47
C LEU A 103 -1.45 -5.29 12.88
N VAL A 104 -2.09 -4.71 13.88
CA VAL A 104 -1.62 -4.74 15.28
C VAL A 104 -1.69 -6.16 15.85
N GLU A 105 -2.82 -6.84 15.66
CA GLU A 105 -3.05 -8.21 16.15
C GLU A 105 -2.09 -9.21 15.51
N TRP A 106 -1.85 -9.08 14.20
CA TRP A 106 -0.98 -10.00 13.44
C TRP A 106 0.50 -9.78 13.72
N THR A 107 0.92 -8.53 13.86
CA THR A 107 2.32 -8.22 14.18
C THR A 107 2.65 -8.40 15.66
N GLY A 108 1.64 -8.41 16.54
CA GLY A 108 1.83 -8.56 17.99
C GLY A 108 2.53 -7.37 18.64
N THR A 109 2.52 -6.21 17.98
CA THR A 109 3.20 -5.00 18.46
C THR A 109 2.61 -4.51 19.79
N GLY A 110 3.47 -4.37 20.81
CA GLY A 110 3.09 -3.79 22.11
C GLY A 110 3.25 -2.27 22.21
N LYS A 111 3.53 -1.58 21.10
CA LYS A 111 3.80 -0.13 21.07
C LYS A 111 2.50 0.68 21.13
N THR A 112 1.89 0.77 22.30
CA THR A 112 0.59 1.45 22.50
C THR A 112 0.59 2.88 22.00
N ASP A 113 1.69 3.62 22.21
CA ASP A 113 1.86 4.99 21.71
C ASP A 113 1.77 5.07 20.17
N LYS A 114 2.36 4.09 19.47
CA LYS A 114 2.29 4.04 18.00
C LYS A 114 0.93 3.62 17.50
N ILE A 115 0.23 2.76 18.24
CA ILE A 115 -1.14 2.35 17.92
C ILE A 115 -2.08 3.57 17.99
N GLU A 116 -2.00 4.35 19.06
CA GLU A 116 -2.77 5.61 19.21
C GLU A 116 -2.47 6.59 18.07
N ILE A 117 -1.18 6.83 17.78
CA ILE A 117 -0.77 7.72 16.67
C ILE A 117 -1.31 7.20 15.32
N ARG A 118 -1.29 5.89 15.08
CA ARG A 118 -1.84 5.30 13.86
C ARG A 118 -3.33 5.58 13.73
N GLU A 119 -4.11 5.41 14.79
CA GLU A 119 -5.56 5.64 14.77
C GLU A 119 -5.88 7.10 14.45
N GLU A 120 -5.23 8.05 15.13
CA GLU A 120 -5.38 9.48 14.88
C GLU A 120 -4.98 9.88 13.45
N VAL A 121 -3.84 9.36 12.98
CA VAL A 121 -3.36 9.62 11.61
C VAL A 121 -4.34 9.09 10.58
N LEU A 122 -4.81 7.84 10.70
CA LEU A 122 -5.75 7.24 9.76
C LEU A 122 -7.10 7.95 9.77
N ALA A 123 -7.61 8.36 10.95
CA ALA A 123 -8.85 9.12 11.07
C ALA A 123 -8.76 10.51 10.43
N ALA A 124 -7.56 11.10 10.39
CA ALA A 124 -7.30 12.40 9.77
C ALA A 124 -7.03 12.32 8.25
N VAL A 125 -6.92 11.13 7.65
CA VAL A 125 -6.71 11.00 6.19
C VAL A 125 -7.95 11.43 5.42
N GLU A 126 -7.80 12.40 4.53
CA GLU A 126 -8.82 12.82 3.56
C GLU A 126 -8.16 13.22 2.24
N ASN A 127 -8.77 12.90 1.09
CA ASN A 127 -8.28 13.31 -0.23
C ASN A 127 -6.78 13.07 -0.42
N HIS A 128 -6.29 11.89 -0.01
CA HIS A 128 -4.88 11.46 -0.11
C HIS A 128 -3.86 12.25 0.73
N ARG A 129 -4.32 13.00 1.76
CA ARG A 129 -3.45 13.70 2.72
C ARG A 129 -3.91 13.51 4.15
N ILE A 130 -2.98 13.64 5.09
CA ILE A 130 -3.32 13.81 6.52
C ILE A 130 -3.79 15.25 6.75
N ASN A 131 -5.03 15.44 7.19
CA ASN A 131 -5.53 16.74 7.61
C ASN A 131 -5.13 17.02 9.06
N LEU A 132 -4.02 17.73 9.24
CA LEU A 132 -3.48 18.09 10.56
C LEU A 132 -4.46 18.87 11.44
N SER A 133 -5.44 19.58 10.87
CA SER A 133 -6.44 20.32 11.65
C SER A 133 -7.49 19.42 12.33
N LYS A 134 -7.53 18.12 11.98
CA LYS A 134 -8.39 17.12 12.61
C LYS A 134 -7.68 16.35 13.73
N ILE A 135 -6.40 16.62 13.98
CA ILE A 135 -5.61 15.95 14.99
C ILE A 135 -5.48 16.89 16.18
N ASP A 136 -6.18 16.56 17.27
CA ASP A 136 -6.08 17.31 18.54
C ASP A 136 -5.01 16.72 19.47
N ASP A 137 -4.60 15.47 19.25
CA ASP A 137 -3.59 14.80 20.07
C ASP A 137 -2.18 15.40 19.85
N GLU A 138 -1.64 15.99 20.91
CA GLU A 138 -0.35 16.67 20.90
C GLU A 138 0.80 15.71 20.53
N LYS A 139 0.75 14.46 20.99
CA LYS A 139 1.80 13.46 20.70
C LYS A 139 1.86 13.12 19.22
N THR A 140 0.69 12.95 18.59
CA THR A 140 0.56 12.70 17.16
C THR A 140 1.08 13.90 16.35
N LEU A 141 0.73 15.12 16.74
CA LEU A 141 1.27 16.33 16.11
C LEU A 141 2.79 16.44 16.27
N GLN A 142 3.33 16.13 17.45
CA GLN A 142 4.78 16.12 17.70
C GLN A 142 5.49 15.04 16.85
N TYR A 143 4.90 13.85 16.72
CA TYR A 143 5.41 12.78 15.87
C TYR A 143 5.50 13.23 14.41
N ILE A 144 4.43 13.83 13.87
CA ILE A 144 4.37 14.35 12.51
C ILE A 144 5.37 15.51 12.31
N ALA A 145 5.49 16.41 13.29
CA ALA A 145 6.44 17.52 13.25
C ALA A 145 7.91 17.07 13.25
N GLY A 146 8.21 15.85 13.71
CA GLY A 146 9.54 15.26 13.67
C GLY A 146 10.09 14.99 12.26
N PHE A 147 9.24 15.01 11.23
CA PHE A 147 9.65 14.74 9.85
C PHE A 147 10.28 16.00 9.21
N LYS A 148 11.62 16.01 9.07
CA LYS A 148 12.39 17.11 8.43
C LYS A 148 11.84 17.59 7.09
N ARG A 149 11.29 16.67 6.29
CA ARG A 149 10.50 16.98 5.10
C ARG A 149 9.25 16.13 5.17
N TYR A 150 8.16 16.74 5.60
CA TYR A 150 6.86 16.12 5.73
C TYR A 150 6.32 15.68 4.36
N SER A 151 5.75 14.48 4.32
CA SER A 151 4.76 14.07 3.33
C SER A 151 3.89 12.98 3.96
N THR A 152 2.63 12.91 3.55
CA THR A 152 1.69 11.85 3.97
C THR A 152 2.33 10.47 3.85
N GLU A 153 2.90 10.14 2.69
CA GLU A 153 3.59 8.87 2.43
C GLU A 153 4.71 8.56 3.43
N ARG A 154 5.53 9.57 3.80
CA ARG A 154 6.63 9.36 4.76
C ARG A 154 6.11 9.04 6.16
N VAL A 155 5.02 9.68 6.57
CA VAL A 155 4.36 9.36 7.83
C VAL A 155 3.83 7.93 7.79
N MET A 156 3.13 7.54 6.70
CA MET A 156 2.60 6.17 6.55
C MET A 156 3.71 5.12 6.54
N LYS A 157 4.78 5.34 5.77
CA LYS A 157 5.95 4.48 5.67
C LYS A 157 6.66 4.32 7.01
N SER A 158 6.77 5.40 7.77
CA SER A 158 7.37 5.33 9.10
C SER A 158 6.48 4.56 10.07
N LEU A 159 5.17 4.80 10.08
CA LEU A 159 4.24 4.12 10.98
C LEU A 159 4.11 2.64 10.68
N VAL A 160 3.89 2.24 9.42
CA VAL A 160 3.86 0.81 9.08
C VAL A 160 5.18 0.14 9.48
N GLY A 161 6.29 0.85 9.26
CA GLY A 161 7.61 0.42 9.67
C GLY A 161 7.82 0.34 11.19
N GLU A 162 6.97 0.91 12.03
CA GLU A 162 6.99 0.70 13.50
C GLU A 162 6.35 -0.63 13.90
N PHE A 163 5.37 -1.10 13.12
CA PHE A 163 4.63 -2.33 13.35
C PHE A 163 5.29 -3.54 12.69
N THR A 164 5.99 -3.34 11.58
CA THR A 164 6.56 -4.41 10.75
C THR A 164 8.10 -4.45 10.84
N GLN A 165 8.68 -4.25 12.03
CA GLN A 165 10.14 -4.18 12.21
C GLN A 165 10.83 -5.54 12.15
N ASN A 166 10.11 -6.62 12.45
CA ASN A 166 10.63 -7.98 12.32
C ASN A 166 10.71 -8.38 10.83
N GLU A 167 11.65 -9.26 10.49
CA GLU A 167 11.77 -9.75 9.11
C GLU A 167 10.53 -10.54 8.67
N GLU A 168 9.86 -11.20 9.62
CA GLU A 168 8.71 -12.06 9.38
C GLU A 168 7.48 -11.29 8.85
N TRP A 169 7.14 -10.13 9.42
CA TRP A 169 6.05 -9.27 8.93
C TRP A 169 6.55 -8.04 8.18
N SER A 170 7.84 -7.97 7.84
CA SER A 170 8.43 -6.82 7.15
C SER A 170 7.68 -6.45 5.87
N VAL A 171 7.44 -5.16 5.67
CA VAL A 171 7.03 -4.60 4.36
C VAL A 171 8.19 -3.92 3.63
N LYS A 172 9.42 -4.23 4.06
CA LYS A 172 10.67 -3.79 3.46
C LYS A 172 11.42 -5.00 2.90
N GLY A 173 12.13 -4.79 1.80
CA GLY A 173 12.98 -5.81 1.17
C GLY A 173 12.46 -6.24 -0.19
N ALA A 174 13.06 -7.30 -0.73
CA ALA A 174 12.74 -7.81 -2.07
C ALA A 174 11.36 -8.48 -2.16
N LEU A 175 10.88 -9.02 -1.04
CA LEU A 175 9.57 -9.63 -0.87
C LEU A 175 8.92 -9.04 0.39
N MET A 176 7.61 -9.19 0.51
CA MET A 176 6.95 -9.08 1.81
C MET A 176 7.55 -10.13 2.76
N GLY A 177 7.53 -9.86 4.06
CA GLY A 177 7.91 -10.82 5.07
C GLY A 177 7.07 -12.10 4.95
N GLU A 178 7.69 -13.25 5.24
CA GLU A 178 7.10 -14.56 5.00
C GLU A 178 5.76 -14.75 5.69
N CYS A 179 5.53 -14.09 6.82
CA CYS A 179 4.30 -14.25 7.58
C CYS A 179 3.04 -13.75 6.89
N TRP A 180 3.18 -12.81 5.96
CA TRP A 180 2.05 -12.32 5.18
C TRP A 180 1.43 -13.41 4.30
N TYR A 181 2.25 -14.30 3.74
CA TYR A 181 1.85 -15.18 2.63
C TYR A 181 2.29 -16.64 2.78
N LYS A 182 2.91 -17.00 3.91
CA LYS A 182 3.20 -18.39 4.30
C LYS A 182 2.54 -18.73 5.63
N ASP A 183 2.43 -20.02 5.88
CA ASP A 183 1.99 -20.58 7.16
C ASP A 183 3.09 -20.32 8.20
N CYS A 184 3.03 -19.16 8.81
CA CYS A 184 3.97 -18.72 9.83
C CYS A 184 3.28 -18.56 11.18
N CYS A 185 4.11 -18.61 12.22
CA CYS A 185 3.90 -18.10 13.56
C CYS A 185 2.65 -18.52 14.34
N VAL A 186 2.80 -19.65 15.02
CA VAL A 186 2.38 -19.76 16.42
C VAL A 186 3.68 -19.77 17.22
N SER A 187 4.03 -18.67 17.90
CA SER A 187 5.29 -18.62 18.68
C SER A 187 5.25 -19.67 19.80
N GLU A 188 6.12 -20.68 19.75
CA GLU A 188 6.35 -21.61 20.88
C GLU A 188 7.11 -20.92 22.03
N HIS A 189 7.70 -19.75 21.78
CA HIS A 189 8.43 -18.95 22.76
C HIS A 189 7.59 -17.75 23.21
N LEU A 190 6.87 -17.93 24.33
CA LEU A 190 6.07 -16.89 25.01
C LEU A 190 6.89 -15.64 25.38
N ASP A 191 8.21 -15.78 25.50
CA ASP A 191 9.12 -14.73 25.98
C ASP A 191 9.56 -13.75 24.86
N SER A 192 9.19 -14.04 23.61
CA SER A 192 9.51 -13.26 22.43
C SER A 192 8.22 -13.00 21.66
N LEU A 193 7.53 -11.91 22.00
CA LEU A 193 6.40 -11.30 21.27
C LEU A 193 6.80 -10.82 19.86
N ARG A 194 7.43 -11.69 19.06
CA ARG A 194 7.89 -11.38 17.71
C ARG A 194 6.90 -11.77 16.63
N CYS A 195 5.86 -12.51 17.02
CA CYS A 195 4.72 -12.76 16.16
C CYS A 195 3.44 -12.54 16.95
N GLY A 196 2.50 -11.82 16.32
CA GLY A 196 1.15 -11.72 16.82
C GLY A 196 0.40 -13.03 16.65
N LYS A 197 -0.91 -12.97 16.88
CA LYS A 197 -1.79 -14.14 16.84
C LYS A 197 -2.85 -13.91 15.78
N PRO A 198 -2.51 -14.07 14.48
CA PRO A 198 -3.51 -13.95 13.43
C PRO A 198 -4.61 -15.00 13.67
N GLU A 199 -5.86 -14.65 13.34
CA GLU A 199 -6.97 -15.60 13.45
C GLU A 199 -6.88 -16.75 12.43
N VAL A 200 -6.03 -16.59 11.42
CA VAL A 200 -5.81 -17.52 10.32
C VAL A 200 -4.34 -17.88 10.22
N GLU A 201 -4.05 -19.17 10.15
CA GLU A 201 -2.67 -19.68 10.05
C GLU A 201 -2.19 -19.68 8.60
N GLY A 202 -3.10 -19.94 7.65
CA GLY A 202 -2.80 -20.10 6.23
C GLY A 202 -2.28 -18.82 5.59
N GLY A 203 -1.13 -18.90 4.90
CA GLY A 203 -0.54 -17.76 4.17
C GLY A 203 -1.48 -17.17 3.12
N ASP A 204 -2.11 -18.01 2.32
CA ASP A 204 -3.09 -17.59 1.30
C ASP A 204 -4.32 -16.94 1.95
N GLU A 205 -4.78 -17.46 3.09
CA GLU A 205 -5.92 -16.93 3.82
C GLU A 205 -5.60 -15.55 4.42
N LYS A 206 -4.40 -15.39 4.99
CA LYS A 206 -3.89 -14.09 5.45
C LYS A 206 -3.87 -13.07 4.33
N MET A 207 -3.30 -13.40 3.17
CA MET A 207 -3.31 -12.49 2.03
C MET A 207 -4.73 -12.19 1.54
N ARG A 208 -5.64 -13.17 1.55
CA ARG A 208 -7.04 -12.93 1.19
C ARG A 208 -7.72 -11.94 2.13
N MET A 209 -7.51 -12.08 3.43
CA MET A 209 -8.05 -11.15 4.43
C MET A 209 -7.49 -9.74 4.28
N LEU A 210 -6.18 -9.60 4.06
CA LEU A 210 -5.56 -8.31 3.77
C LEU A 210 -6.15 -7.69 2.49
N ILE A 211 -6.29 -8.46 1.42
CA ILE A 211 -6.81 -7.97 0.12
C ILE A 211 -8.29 -7.60 0.18
N GLN A 212 -9.05 -8.27 1.03
CA GLN A 212 -10.47 -8.00 1.27
C GLN A 212 -10.71 -6.88 2.30
N SER A 213 -9.66 -6.38 2.97
CA SER A 213 -9.76 -5.23 3.86
C SER A 213 -10.26 -3.98 3.11
N TYR A 214 -10.93 -3.08 3.82
CA TYR A 214 -11.71 -1.99 3.20
C TYR A 214 -10.92 -1.16 2.17
N GLU A 215 -9.75 -0.64 2.55
CA GLU A 215 -8.94 0.22 1.66
C GLU A 215 -8.37 -0.57 0.48
N VAL A 216 -7.88 -1.79 0.69
CA VAL A 216 -7.34 -2.62 -0.40
C VAL A 216 -8.44 -3.06 -1.37
N HIS A 217 -9.57 -3.49 -0.83
CA HIS A 217 -10.67 -4.00 -1.62
C HIS A 217 -11.29 -2.91 -2.50
N LYS A 218 -11.31 -1.65 -2.05
CA LYS A 218 -11.70 -0.50 -2.86
C LYS A 218 -10.84 -0.40 -4.13
N ILE A 219 -9.53 -0.60 -4.01
CA ILE A 219 -8.61 -0.59 -5.17
C ILE A 219 -8.84 -1.79 -6.08
N ILE A 220 -8.90 -2.98 -5.50
CA ILE A 220 -9.00 -4.25 -6.23
C ILE A 220 -10.32 -4.33 -7.01
N ARG A 221 -11.42 -3.76 -6.50
CA ARG A 221 -12.69 -3.66 -7.23
C ARG A 221 -12.59 -2.89 -8.53
N GLU A 222 -11.75 -1.85 -8.61
CA GLU A 222 -11.57 -1.10 -9.85
C GLU A 222 -10.87 -1.94 -10.93
N VAL A 223 -10.08 -2.94 -10.53
CA VAL A 223 -9.41 -3.88 -11.45
C VAL A 223 -10.35 -4.98 -11.96
N ILE A 224 -11.37 -5.34 -11.18
CA ILE A 224 -12.38 -6.34 -11.57
C ILE A 224 -13.35 -5.77 -12.62
N ARG A 225 -13.62 -4.46 -12.57
CA ARG A 225 -14.47 -3.73 -13.53
C ARG A 225 -13.80 -3.60 -14.91
#